data_AF-M2BGN9-F1
#
_entry.id   AF-M2BGN9-F1
#
_cell.length_a   1.000
_cell.length_b   1.000
_cell.length_c   1.000
_cell.angle_alpha   90.00
_cell.angle_beta   90.00
_cell.angle_gamma   90.00
#
_symmetry.space_group_name_H-M   'P 1'
#
loop_
_entity.id
_entity.type
_entity.pdbx_description
1 polymer ?
#
loop_
_entity_poly.entity_id
_entity_poly.type
_entity_poly.pdbx_seq_one_letter_code
_entity_poly.pdbx_strand_id
1 'polypeptide(L)'
;MKKILRILTIAAVLLTTAIVFASCKQFLEDPEEFLGYWSSEVVPIDFSIDKPYQTSNDGALCIPSATDVILTIKLRNPRKFSLVTPTPTSSAADVQKMCRRL
;
A
#
# COMPACT_ATOMS: atom_id res chain seq x y z
N MET A 1 23.80 51.30 10.20
CA MET A 1 24.27 49.91 10.45
C MET A 1 23.13 48.92 10.77
N LYS A 2 22.16 49.28 11.62
CA LYS A 2 21.06 48.37 12.03
C LYS A 2 20.15 47.86 10.89
N LYS A 3 19.92 48.68 9.84
CA LYS A 3 19.16 48.27 8.64
C LYS A 3 19.91 47.24 7.79
N ILE A 4 21.21 47.45 7.57
CA ILE A 4 22.07 46.53 6.80
C ILE A 4 22.18 45.18 7.51
N LEU A 5 22.41 45.19 8.83
CA LEU A 5 22.47 43.96 9.63
C LEU A 5 21.17 43.14 9.51
N ARG A 6 20.00 43.80 9.61
CA ARG A 6 18.68 43.14 9.45
C ARG A 6 18.51 42.49 8.08
N ILE A 7 18.91 43.16 7.00
CA ILE A 7 18.82 42.62 5.64
C ILE A 7 19.69 41.37 5.51
N LEU A 8 20.93 41.41 6.03
CA LEU A 8 21.83 40.26 6.03
C LEU A 8 21.27 39.08 6.84
N THR A 9 20.61 39.36 7.97
CA THR A 9 20.00 38.30 8.79
C THR A 9 18.86 37.61 8.05
N ILE A 10 17.99 38.37 7.38
CA ILE A 10 16.88 37.83 6.59
C ILE A 10 17.42 37.01 5.42
N ALA A 11 18.42 37.52 4.70
CA ALA A 11 19.05 36.80 3.58
C ALA A 11 19.67 35.47 4.02
N ALA A 12 20.38 35.47 5.16
CA ALA A 12 20.93 34.24 5.74
C ALA A 12 19.84 33.22 6.09
N VAL A 13 18.74 33.66 6.72
CA VAL A 13 17.61 32.79 7.05
C VAL A 13 17.00 32.19 5.78
N LEU A 14 16.72 33.01 4.76
CA LEU A 14 16.16 32.53 3.49
C LEU A 14 17.07 31.49 2.81
N LEU A 15 18.39 31.74 2.78
CA LEU A 15 19.38 30.81 2.26
C LEU A 15 19.37 29.48 3.03
N THR A 16 19.40 29.54 4.36
CA THR A 16 19.37 28.32 5.18
C THR A 16 18.07 27.54 5.00
N THR A 17 16.92 28.22 4.91
CA THR A 17 15.63 27.57 4.70
C THR A 17 15.59 26.89 3.34
N ALA A 18 16.02 27.56 2.28
CA ALA A 18 16.07 26.97 0.94
C ALA A 18 16.97 25.72 0.88
N ILE A 19 18.12 25.74 1.56
CA ILE A 19 19.04 24.59 1.64
C ILE A 19 18.37 23.42 2.38
N VAL A 20 17.67 23.67 3.50
CA VAL A 20 16.95 22.63 4.24
C VAL A 20 15.88 21.96 3.36
N PHE A 21 15.07 22.75 2.64
CA PHE A 21 14.06 22.20 1.74
C PHE A 21 14.69 21.41 0.58
N ALA A 22 15.75 21.93 -0.04
CA ALA A 22 16.45 21.25 -1.11
C ALA A 22 17.21 19.99 -0.65
N SER A 23 17.55 19.88 0.63
CA SER A 23 18.24 18.69 1.17
C SER A 23 17.31 17.49 1.38
N CYS A 24 15.99 17.69 1.37
CA CYS A 24 15.01 16.63 1.61
C CYS A 24 14.32 16.21 0.31
N LYS A 25 14.47 14.93 -0.03
CA LYS A 25 13.81 14.24 -1.15
C LYS A 25 12.32 14.57 -1.29
N GLN A 26 11.58 14.60 -0.19
CA GLN A 26 10.14 14.84 -0.16
C GLN A 26 9.70 16.18 -0.78
N PHE A 27 10.58 17.18 -0.83
CA PHE A 27 10.26 18.51 -1.38
C PHE A 27 10.80 18.72 -2.80
N LEU A 28 11.56 17.76 -3.33
CA LEU A 28 12.14 17.80 -4.66
C LEU A 28 11.52 16.76 -5.60
N GLU A 29 11.19 15.58 -5.08
CA GLU A 29 10.57 14.49 -5.85
C GLU A 29 9.07 14.73 -6.03
N ASP A 30 8.51 14.10 -7.06
CA ASP A 30 7.07 14.08 -7.27
C ASP A 30 6.38 13.47 -6.04
N PRO A 31 5.41 14.16 -5.41
CA PRO A 31 4.81 13.69 -4.18
C PRO A 31 4.08 12.34 -4.37
N GLU A 32 3.57 12.07 -5.56
CA GLU A 32 2.78 10.88 -5.86
C GLU A 32 3.70 9.67 -6.05
N GLU A 33 4.91 9.90 -6.55
CA GLU A 33 6.00 8.94 -6.54
C GLU A 33 6.52 8.66 -5.12
N PHE A 34 6.88 9.71 -4.37
CA PHE A 34 7.48 9.60 -3.03
C PHE A 34 6.53 8.98 -2.01
N LEU A 35 5.30 9.50 -1.91
CA LEU A 35 4.27 8.98 -1.01
C LEU A 35 3.56 7.77 -1.58
N GLY A 36 3.79 7.44 -2.85
CA GLY A 36 3.13 6.36 -3.56
C GLY A 36 3.24 5.00 -2.87
N TYR A 37 4.38 4.69 -2.24
CA TYR A 37 4.52 3.48 -1.43
C TYR A 37 3.56 3.48 -0.24
N TRP A 38 3.47 4.60 0.47
CA TRP A 38 2.66 4.75 1.68
C TRP A 38 1.17 4.83 1.36
N SER A 39 0.79 5.45 0.25
CA SER A 39 -0.60 5.57 -0.17
C SER A 39 -1.13 4.35 -0.93
N SER A 40 -0.25 3.45 -1.39
CA SER A 40 -0.65 2.26 -2.15
C SER A 40 -0.98 1.06 -1.27
N GLU A 41 -2.05 0.36 -1.62
CA GLU A 41 -2.48 -0.87 -0.97
C GLU A 41 -2.71 -1.97 -2.01
N VAL A 42 -2.53 -3.23 -1.59
CA VAL A 42 -2.96 -4.39 -2.39
C VAL A 42 -4.41 -4.68 -2.04
N VAL A 43 -5.29 -4.57 -3.03
CA VAL A 43 -6.72 -4.82 -2.83
C VAL A 43 -7.24 -5.93 -3.75
N PRO A 44 -8.13 -6.82 -3.27
CA PRO A 44 -8.85 -7.74 -4.13
C PRO A 44 -9.82 -6.94 -5.00
N ILE A 45 -9.77 -7.18 -6.31
CA ILE A 45 -10.64 -6.49 -7.28
C ILE A 45 -11.67 -7.42 -7.91
N ASP A 46 -11.43 -8.73 -7.86
CA ASP A 46 -12.28 -9.73 -8.46
C ASP A 46 -11.90 -11.12 -7.92
N PHE A 47 -12.80 -12.09 -8.07
CA PHE A 47 -12.53 -13.49 -7.74
C PHE A 47 -13.25 -14.43 -8.70
N SER A 48 -12.74 -15.65 -8.84
CA SER A 48 -13.41 -16.72 -9.57
C SER A 48 -13.20 -18.06 -8.90
N ILE A 49 -14.24 -18.88 -8.94
CA ILE A 49 -14.26 -20.25 -8.42
C ILE A 49 -14.48 -21.18 -9.62
N ASP A 50 -13.63 -22.18 -9.78
CA ASP A 50 -13.66 -23.08 -10.93
C ASP A 50 -14.78 -24.14 -10.87
N LYS A 51 -15.42 -24.29 -9.71
CA LYS A 51 -16.53 -25.21 -9.47
C LYS A 51 -17.84 -24.48 -9.16
N PRO A 52 -19.00 -25.13 -9.39
CA PRO A 52 -20.28 -24.63 -8.90
C PRO A 52 -20.24 -24.41 -7.39
N TYR A 53 -20.73 -23.26 -6.96
CA TYR A 53 -20.88 -22.88 -5.56
C TYR A 53 -22.34 -22.54 -5.29
N GLN A 54 -22.72 -22.59 -4.01
CA GLN A 54 -24.06 -22.16 -3.57
C GLN A 54 -23.96 -20.82 -2.85
N THR A 55 -25.05 -20.09 -2.77
CA THR A 55 -25.15 -18.89 -1.94
C THR A 55 -26.03 -19.22 -0.74
N SER A 56 -25.54 -18.97 0.48
CA SER A 56 -26.32 -19.14 1.70
C SER A 56 -27.49 -18.16 1.74
N ASN A 57 -28.44 -18.41 2.65
CA ASN A 57 -29.54 -17.47 2.90
C ASN A 57 -29.06 -16.07 3.30
N ASP A 58 -27.86 -15.97 3.90
CA ASP A 58 -27.23 -14.71 4.31
C ASP A 58 -26.38 -14.08 3.18
N GLY A 59 -26.40 -14.63 1.97
CA GLY A 59 -25.67 -14.12 0.82
C GLY A 59 -24.21 -14.55 0.71
N ALA A 60 -23.73 -15.44 1.60
CA ALA A 60 -22.35 -15.91 1.57
C ALA A 60 -22.14 -16.99 0.50
N LEU A 61 -21.02 -16.95 -0.23
CA LEU A 61 -20.68 -18.01 -1.17
C LEU A 61 -20.12 -19.23 -0.44
N CYS A 62 -20.73 -20.39 -0.66
CA CYS A 62 -20.39 -21.67 -0.08
C CYS A 62 -19.62 -22.50 -1.11
N ILE A 63 -18.32 -22.69 -0.86
CA ILE A 63 -17.44 -23.50 -1.68
C ILE A 63 -17.58 -24.97 -1.27
N PRO A 64 -17.79 -25.91 -2.21
CA PRO A 64 -17.88 -27.33 -1.88
C PRO A 64 -16.54 -27.87 -1.35
N SER A 65 -16.58 -28.64 -0.27
CA SER A 65 -15.39 -29.25 0.35
C SER A 65 -15.12 -30.70 -0.06
N ALA A 66 -16.03 -31.31 -0.82
CA ALA A 66 -15.93 -32.72 -1.22
C ALA A 66 -14.86 -32.99 -2.28
N THR A 67 -14.43 -31.94 -2.99
CA THR A 67 -13.44 -32.02 -4.08
C THR A 67 -12.50 -30.83 -3.99
N ASP A 68 -11.32 -30.96 -4.56
CA ASP A 68 -10.41 -29.83 -4.72
C ASP A 68 -11.08 -28.72 -5.54
N VAL A 69 -10.93 -27.49 -5.05
CA VAL A 69 -11.46 -26.27 -5.67
C VAL A 69 -10.33 -25.26 -5.81
N ILE A 70 -10.30 -24.57 -6.94
CA ILE A 70 -9.39 -23.46 -7.20
C ILE A 70 -10.14 -22.15 -7.02
N LEU A 71 -9.82 -21.44 -5.93
CA LEU A 71 -10.22 -20.05 -5.72
C LEU A 71 -9.12 -19.14 -6.28
N THR A 72 -9.45 -18.39 -7.32
CA THR A 72 -8.57 -17.36 -7.87
C THR A 72 -9.02 -16.00 -7.35
N ILE A 73 -8.11 -15.26 -6.72
CA ILE A 73 -8.32 -13.87 -6.29
C ILE A 73 -7.47 -12.97 -7.17
N LYS A 74 -8.10 -12.05 -7.89
CA LYS A 74 -7.36 -11.03 -8.65
C LYS A 74 -7.06 -9.86 -7.73
N LEU A 75 -5.78 -9.51 -7.65
CA LEU A 75 -5.28 -8.43 -6.81
C LEU A 75 -4.83 -7.26 -7.67
N ARG A 76 -5.21 -6.04 -7.29
CA ARG A 76 -4.57 -4.84 -7.81
C ARG A 76 -3.36 -4.53 -6.92
N ASN A 77 -2.17 -4.64 -7.48
CA ASN A 77 -0.91 -4.40 -6.79
C ASN A 77 -0.09 -3.30 -7.51
N PRO A 78 -0.45 -2.02 -7.32
CA PRO A 78 0.09 -0.92 -8.13
C PRO A 78 1.58 -0.68 -7.91
N ARG A 79 2.14 -1.13 -6.78
CA ARG A 79 3.56 -0.95 -6.41
C ARG A 79 4.34 -2.25 -6.31
N LYS A 80 3.78 -3.37 -6.80
CA LYS A 80 4.43 -4.70 -6.81
C LYS A 80 4.93 -5.13 -5.42
N PHE A 81 4.13 -4.87 -4.38
CA PHE A 81 4.41 -5.37 -3.03
C PHE A 81 4.58 -6.89 -3.04
N SER A 82 5.50 -7.39 -2.20
CA SER A 82 5.66 -8.83 -1.99
C SER A 82 4.44 -9.38 -1.26
N LEU A 83 3.91 -10.51 -1.74
CA LEU A 83 2.74 -11.15 -1.16
C LEU A 83 3.16 -12.37 -0.35
N VAL A 84 2.61 -12.52 0.84
CA VAL A 84 2.74 -13.74 1.64
C VAL A 84 1.51 -14.59 1.36
N THR A 85 1.67 -15.63 0.52
CA THR A 85 0.62 -16.60 0.26
C THR A 85 0.63 -17.72 1.30
N PRO A 86 -0.54 -18.17 1.76
CA PRO A 86 -0.63 -19.31 2.66
C PRO A 86 -0.07 -20.58 2.01
N THR A 87 0.65 -21.36 2.80
CA THR A 87 1.14 -22.70 2.46
C THR A 87 0.12 -23.77 2.89
N PRO A 88 0.26 -25.03 2.45
CA PRO A 88 -0.62 -26.12 2.89
C PRO A 88 -0.65 -26.33 4.42
N THR A 89 0.38 -25.88 5.14
CA THR A 89 0.47 -25.95 6.61
C THR A 89 -0.03 -24.68 7.31
N SER A 90 -0.48 -23.68 6.57
CA SER A 90 -0.97 -22.42 7.13
C SER A 90 -2.31 -22.63 7.86
N SER A 91 -2.42 -22.06 9.05
CA SER A 91 -3.68 -22.10 9.80
C SER A 91 -4.71 -21.15 9.16
N ALA A 92 -5.99 -21.33 9.51
CA ALA A 92 -7.05 -20.40 9.07
C ALA A 92 -6.75 -18.93 9.47
N ALA A 93 -6.05 -18.72 10.59
CA ALA A 93 -5.63 -17.39 11.04
C ALA A 93 -4.50 -16.80 10.18
N ASP A 94 -3.67 -17.64 9.56
CA ASP A 94 -2.58 -17.19 8.69
C ASP A 94 -3.11 -16.78 7.31
N VAL A 95 -4.15 -17.46 6.82
CA VAL A 95 -4.85 -17.08 5.58
C VAL A 95 -5.45 -15.67 5.68
N GLN A 96 -5.98 -15.28 6.85
CA GLN A 96 -6.53 -13.94 7.07
C GLN A 96 -5.48 -12.80 7.04
N LYS A 97 -4.18 -13.11 7.14
CA LYS A 97 -3.11 -12.10 7.13
C LYS A 97 -2.59 -11.78 5.72
N MET A 98 -3.03 -12.50 4.69
CA MET A 98 -2.53 -12.37 3.31
C MET A 98 -2.58 -10.94 2.75
N CYS A 99 -3.56 -10.12 3.17
CA CYS A 99 -3.71 -8.74 2.71
C CYS A 99 -3.29 -7.68 3.75
N ARG A 100 -2.66 -8.07 4.86
CA ARG A 100 -2.25 -7.12 5.91
C ARG A 100 -0.92 -6.49 5.51
N ARG A 101 -0.86 -5.14 5.45
CA ARG A 101 0.40 -4.40 5.29
C ARG A 101 1.37 -4.81 6.41
N LEU A 102 2.58 -5.24 6.03
CA LEU A 102 3.73 -5.34 6.93
C LEU A 102 4.26 -3.93 7.24
#